data_AF-A0A2W0ERY5-F1
#
_entry.id   AF-A0A2W0ERY5-F1
#
_cell.length_a   1.000
_cell.length_b   1.000
_cell.length_c   1.000
_cell.angle_alpha   90.00
_cell.angle_beta   90.00
_cell.angle_gamma   90.00
#
_symmetry.space_group_name_H-M   'P 1'
#
loop_
_entity.id
_entity.type
_entity.pdbx_description
1 polymer ?
#
loop_
_entity_poly.entity_id
_entity_poly.type
_entity_poly.pdbx_seq_one_letter_code
_entity_poly.pdbx_strand_id
1 'polypeptide(L)'
;MAAVRARRGDRLSTEKALLINPFKVNPERHFQFDAYTGQILGLTPQGVATIDVCGLDRRSLEAQRAIKGAKLLRRYKEFVLASGDNNVLAQNIALKALMDECRSKEPYAAVARCFVKQKLKLSYSDLLAMKRKGLI
;
A
#
# COMPACT_ATOMS: atom_id res chain seq x y z
N MET A 1 20.22 -17.05 36.65
CA MET A 1 20.70 -15.67 36.44
C MET A 1 19.59 -14.86 35.83
N ALA A 2 19.09 -13.82 36.53
CA ALA A 2 18.04 -12.95 36.02
C ALA A 2 18.63 -11.88 35.10
N ALA A 3 18.06 -11.69 33.92
CA ALA A 3 18.51 -10.68 32.96
C ALA A 3 18.30 -9.27 33.53
N VAL A 4 19.38 -8.49 33.58
CA VAL A 4 19.36 -7.08 34.00
C VAL A 4 18.62 -6.27 32.93
N ARG A 5 17.49 -5.65 33.29
CA ARG A 5 16.81 -4.68 32.43
C ARG A 5 17.72 -3.49 32.15
N ALA A 6 17.77 -3.04 30.91
CA ALA A 6 18.45 -1.80 30.53
C ALA A 6 17.87 -0.63 31.36
N ARG A 7 18.72 0.06 32.12
CA ARG A 7 18.34 1.29 32.83
C ARG A 7 18.22 2.42 31.81
N ARG A 8 17.18 3.26 31.93
CA ARG A 8 17.02 4.48 31.13
C ARG A 8 18.32 5.30 31.23
N GLY A 9 19.06 5.40 30.13
CA GLY A 9 20.17 6.34 30.03
C GLY A 9 19.65 7.75 29.79
N ASP A 10 20.32 8.75 30.34
CA ASP A 10 19.99 10.18 30.25
C ASP A 10 19.88 10.75 28.82
N ARG A 11 20.19 9.95 27.79
CA ARG A 11 19.99 10.32 26.38
C ARG A 11 18.54 10.15 25.91
N LEU A 12 17.74 9.29 26.53
CA LEU A 12 16.32 9.08 26.18
C LEU A 12 15.44 10.27 26.56
N SER A 13 15.80 11.04 27.60
CA SER A 13 15.07 12.25 28.00
C SER A 13 15.29 13.42 27.03
N THR A 14 16.34 13.35 26.20
CA THR A 14 16.62 14.32 25.12
C THR A 14 16.09 13.89 23.76
N GLU A 15 15.59 12.66 23.63
CA GLU A 15 14.90 12.23 22.41
C GLU A 15 13.63 13.06 22.24
N LYS A 16 13.66 13.99 21.28
CA LYS A 16 12.42 14.56 20.77
C LYS A 16 11.70 13.45 20.04
N ALA A 17 10.49 13.12 20.49
CA ALA A 17 9.56 12.32 19.72
C ALA A 17 9.53 12.92 18.31
N LEU A 18 10.09 12.20 17.34
CA LEU A 18 9.96 12.60 15.97
C LEU A 18 8.46 12.48 15.69
N LEU A 19 7.79 13.62 15.55
CA LEU A 19 6.43 13.74 15.02
C LEU A 19 6.49 13.36 13.52
N ILE A 20 7.02 12.17 13.22
CA ILE A 20 6.99 11.59 11.89
C ILE A 20 5.53 11.29 11.67
N ASN A 21 4.88 12.15 10.90
CA ASN A 21 3.58 11.84 10.39
C ASN A 21 3.79 10.79 9.28
N PRO A 22 3.41 9.51 9.49
CA PRO A 22 3.59 8.45 8.50
C PRO A 22 2.74 8.68 7.24
N PHE A 23 1.83 9.66 7.27
CA PHE A 23 1.06 10.13 6.12
C PHE A 23 1.72 11.27 5.34
N LYS A 24 2.79 11.89 5.88
CA LYS A 24 3.64 12.89 5.18
C LYS A 24 4.92 12.28 4.62
N VAL A 25 5.53 11.34 5.34
CA VAL A 25 6.68 10.59 4.83
C VAL A 25 6.15 9.48 3.95
N ASN A 26 6.38 9.54 2.64
CA ASN A 26 5.84 8.57 1.70
C ASN A 26 6.56 7.22 1.87
N PRO A 27 5.93 6.20 2.52
CA PRO A 27 6.61 4.92 2.76
C PRO A 27 6.75 4.10 1.47
N GLU A 28 6.06 4.50 0.40
CA GLU A 28 6.13 3.89 -0.94
C GLU A 28 7.53 3.93 -1.55
N ARG A 29 8.46 4.74 -1.03
CA ARG A 29 9.86 4.72 -1.47
C ARG A 29 10.64 3.49 -0.99
N HIS A 30 10.21 2.88 0.12
CA HIS A 30 10.98 1.82 0.78
C HIS A 30 10.50 0.42 0.42
N PHE A 31 9.29 0.27 -0.11
CA PHE A 31 8.67 -1.02 -0.34
C PHE A 31 8.10 -1.17 -1.75
N GLN A 32 8.27 -2.35 -2.31
CA GLN A 32 7.54 -2.83 -3.48
C GLN A 32 6.68 -4.03 -3.08
N PHE A 33 5.49 -4.12 -3.66
CA PHE A 33 4.59 -5.25 -3.46
C PHE A 33 4.39 -5.97 -4.78
N ASP A 34 4.45 -7.30 -4.73
CA ASP A 34 3.88 -8.13 -5.77
C ASP A 34 2.42 -8.43 -5.39
N ALA A 35 1.49 -7.86 -6.16
CA ALA A 35 0.07 -8.07 -5.92
C ALA A 35 -0.37 -9.50 -6.22
N TYR A 36 0.33 -10.28 -7.04
CA TYR A 36 -0.07 -11.65 -7.37
C TYR A 36 0.31 -12.63 -6.27
N THR A 37 1.54 -12.55 -5.79
CA THR A 37 2.08 -13.44 -4.75
C THR A 37 1.84 -12.92 -3.33
N GLY A 38 1.60 -11.61 -3.18
CA GLY A 38 1.54 -10.96 -1.88
C GLY A 38 2.91 -10.73 -1.25
N GLN A 39 4.01 -10.94 -1.98
CA GLN A 39 5.35 -10.67 -1.49
C GLN A 39 5.61 -9.18 -1.32
N ILE A 40 6.47 -8.86 -0.36
CA ILE A 40 6.95 -7.51 -0.09
C ILE A 40 8.48 -7.49 -0.25
N LEU A 41 8.99 -6.49 -0.95
CA LEU A 41 10.42 -6.28 -1.15
C LEU A 41 10.83 -4.93 -0.58
N GLY A 42 11.92 -4.90 0.20
CA GLY A 42 12.55 -3.67 0.65
C GLY A 42 13.45 -3.10 -0.44
N LEU A 43 13.18 -1.87 -0.88
CA LEU A 43 13.95 -1.19 -1.93
C LEU A 43 15.15 -0.40 -1.39
N THR A 44 15.20 -0.15 -0.08
CA THR A 44 16.29 0.56 0.58
C THR A 44 16.75 -0.21 1.81
N PRO A 45 17.96 0.08 2.37
CA PRO A 45 18.41 -0.55 3.61
C PRO A 45 17.40 -0.41 4.77
N GLN A 46 16.75 0.76 4.89
CA GLN A 46 15.70 0.99 5.88
C GLN A 46 14.46 0.13 5.60
N GLY A 47 14.08 -0.05 4.33
CA GLY A 47 12.97 -0.91 3.94
C GLY A 47 13.23 -2.38 4.29
N VAL A 48 14.42 -2.90 3.96
CA VAL A 48 14.82 -4.26 4.32
C VAL A 48 14.79 -4.45 5.84
N ALA A 49 15.45 -3.55 6.58
CA ALA A 49 15.45 -3.61 8.04
C ALA A 49 14.03 -3.53 8.64
N THR A 50 13.13 -2.76 8.04
CA THR A 50 11.73 -2.68 8.50
C THR A 50 10.98 -3.99 8.27
N ILE A 51 11.21 -4.65 7.13
CA ILE A 51 10.61 -5.97 6.85
C ILE A 51 11.08 -6.98 7.89
N ASP A 52 12.39 -7.03 8.13
CA ASP A 52 13.01 -7.99 9.06
C ASP A 52 12.54 -7.76 10.50
N VAL A 53 12.59 -6.51 10.97
CA VAL A 53 12.23 -6.16 12.37
C VAL A 53 10.73 -6.32 12.62
N CYS A 54 9.88 -5.92 11.68
CA CYS A 54 8.43 -5.99 11.85
C CYS A 54 7.83 -7.33 11.38
N GLY A 55 8.63 -8.23 10.79
CA GLY A 55 8.18 -9.50 10.23
C GLY A 55 7.08 -9.33 9.17
N LEU A 56 7.27 -8.37 8.25
CA LEU A 56 6.26 -8.02 7.24
C LEU A 56 6.10 -9.08 6.15
N ASP A 57 7.09 -9.96 6.00
CA ASP A 57 7.17 -11.07 5.04
C ASP A 57 6.61 -12.39 5.57
N ARG A 58 6.12 -12.45 6.82
CA ARG A 58 5.51 -13.67 7.37
C ARG A 58 4.35 -14.18 6.52
N ARG A 59 4.25 -15.51 6.38
CA ARG A 59 3.29 -16.21 5.51
C ARG A 59 1.83 -15.75 5.65
N SER A 60 1.38 -15.43 6.87
CA SER A 60 0.01 -14.97 7.09
C SER A 60 -0.29 -13.61 6.44
N LEU A 61 0.67 -12.68 6.48
CA LEU A 61 0.54 -11.39 5.82
C LEU A 61 0.68 -11.51 4.30
N GLU A 62 1.58 -12.37 3.83
CA GLU A 62 1.73 -12.68 2.40
C GLU A 62 0.40 -13.20 1.81
N ALA A 63 -0.21 -14.20 2.45
CA ALA A 63 -1.50 -14.75 2.03
C ALA A 63 -2.60 -13.67 2.00
N GLN A 64 -2.68 -12.81 3.02
CA GLN A 64 -3.66 -11.73 3.06
C GLN A 64 -3.43 -10.68 1.95
N ARG A 65 -2.19 -10.35 1.64
CA ARG A 65 -1.84 -9.48 0.51
C ARG A 65 -2.18 -10.11 -0.83
N ALA A 66 -1.95 -11.41 -1.00
CA ALA A 66 -2.34 -12.15 -2.21
C ALA A 66 -3.86 -12.15 -2.42
N ILE A 67 -4.65 -12.37 -1.36
CA ILE A 67 -6.12 -12.27 -1.41
C ILE A 67 -6.55 -10.87 -1.86
N LYS A 68 -5.94 -9.81 -1.29
CA LYS A 68 -6.20 -8.43 -1.72
C LYS A 68 -5.86 -8.24 -3.19
N GLY A 69 -4.72 -8.75 -3.64
CA GLY A 69 -4.29 -8.67 -5.02
C GLY A 69 -5.21 -9.40 -6.01
N ALA A 70 -5.71 -10.58 -5.64
CA ALA A 70 -6.70 -11.31 -6.43
C ALA A 70 -8.01 -10.51 -6.57
N LYS A 71 -8.47 -9.86 -5.49
CA LYS A 71 -9.62 -8.95 -5.51
C LYS A 71 -9.38 -7.78 -6.47
N LEU A 72 -8.21 -7.15 -6.41
CA LEU A 72 -7.82 -6.03 -7.30
C LEU A 72 -7.76 -6.48 -8.77
N LEU A 73 -7.19 -7.65 -9.04
CA LEU A 73 -7.10 -8.22 -10.38
C LEU A 73 -8.49 -8.47 -10.98
N ARG A 74 -9.43 -8.99 -10.19
CA ARG A 74 -10.82 -9.17 -10.62
C ARG A 74 -11.44 -7.83 -11.05
N ARG A 75 -11.31 -6.80 -10.21
CA ARG A 75 -11.83 -5.45 -10.53
C ARG A 75 -11.19 -4.85 -11.77
N TYR A 76 -9.89 -5.08 -11.96
CA TYR A 76 -9.19 -4.64 -13.16
C TYR A 76 -9.69 -5.35 -14.43
N LYS A 77 -9.97 -6.66 -14.35
CA LYS A 77 -10.59 -7.38 -15.47
C LYS A 77 -11.98 -6.83 -15.81
N GLU A 78 -12.81 -6.55 -14.80
CA GLU A 78 -14.12 -5.89 -14.97
C GLU A 78 -13.97 -4.54 -15.69
N PHE A 79 -12.97 -3.73 -15.30
CA PHE A 79 -12.65 -2.46 -15.97
C PHE A 79 -12.23 -2.64 -17.44
N VAL A 80 -11.34 -3.60 -17.73
CA VAL A 80 -10.86 -3.86 -19.10
C VAL A 80 -11.99 -4.35 -20.01
N LEU A 81 -12.84 -5.26 -19.51
CA LEU A 81 -14.01 -5.75 -20.26
C LEU A 81 -14.99 -4.61 -20.57
N ALA A 82 -15.36 -3.81 -19.56
CA ALA A 82 -16.24 -2.67 -19.76
C ALA A 82 -15.68 -1.63 -20.74
N SER A 83 -14.36 -1.46 -20.76
CA SER A 83 -13.68 -0.58 -21.73
C SER A 83 -13.74 -1.15 -23.15
N GLY A 84 -13.70 -2.47 -23.31
CA GLY A 84 -13.85 -3.13 -24.62
C GLY A 84 -15.28 -3.04 -25.16
N ASP A 85 -16.27 -3.14 -24.27
CA ASP A 85 -17.69 -3.05 -24.61
C ASP A 85 -18.19 -1.60 -24.82
N ASN A 86 -17.31 -0.60 -24.73
CA ASN A 86 -17.65 0.83 -24.70
C ASN A 86 -18.70 1.21 -23.65
N ASN A 87 -18.81 0.42 -22.57
CA ASN A 87 -19.76 0.65 -21.49
C ASN A 87 -19.14 1.61 -20.45
N VAL A 88 -19.25 2.91 -20.74
CA VAL A 88 -18.68 4.00 -19.93
C VAL A 88 -19.15 3.94 -18.48
N LEU A 89 -20.41 3.57 -18.23
CA LEU A 89 -20.94 3.47 -16.86
C LEU A 89 -20.26 2.35 -16.09
N ALA A 90 -20.18 1.15 -16.67
CA ALA A 90 -19.53 0.00 -16.04
C ALA A 90 -18.02 0.24 -15.84
N GLN A 91 -17.37 0.90 -16.80
CA GLN A 91 -15.97 1.30 -16.71
C GLN A 91 -15.74 2.22 -15.50
N ASN A 92 -16.57 3.27 -15.35
CA ASN A 92 -16.46 4.21 -14.24
C ASN A 92 -16.73 3.55 -12.89
N ILE A 93 -17.71 2.64 -12.81
CA ILE A 93 -18.00 1.88 -11.59
C ILE A 93 -16.80 1.00 -11.20
N ALA A 94 -16.22 0.27 -12.15
CA ALA A 94 -15.07 -0.60 -11.90
C ALA A 94 -13.81 0.21 -11.49
N LEU A 95 -13.58 1.34 -12.15
CA LEU A 95 -12.48 2.24 -11.82
C LEU A 95 -12.65 2.84 -10.42
N LYS A 96 -13.85 3.33 -10.08
CA LYS A 96 -14.16 3.86 -8.75
C LYS A 96 -13.97 2.80 -7.66
N ALA A 97 -14.37 1.56 -7.91
CA ALA A 97 -14.16 0.45 -6.99
C ALA A 97 -12.67 0.18 -6.75
N LEU A 98 -11.82 0.18 -7.79
CA LEU A 98 -10.37 0.06 -7.65
C LEU A 98 -9.77 1.19 -6.80
N MET A 99 -10.24 2.41 -7.04
CA MET A 99 -9.75 3.59 -6.34
C MET A 99 -10.13 3.64 -4.87
N ASP A 100 -11.32 3.15 -4.54
CA ASP A 100 -11.76 3.06 -3.16
C ASP A 100 -10.84 2.14 -2.33
N GLU A 101 -10.25 1.10 -2.93
CA GLU A 101 -9.27 0.23 -2.27
C GLU A 101 -7.92 0.90 -1.98
N CYS A 102 -7.62 2.04 -2.62
CA CYS A 102 -6.37 2.80 -2.41
C CYS A 102 -6.42 3.76 -1.21
N ARG A 103 -7.61 3.97 -0.62
CA ARG A 103 -7.80 4.91 0.49
C ARG A 103 -7.00 4.44 1.71
N SER A 104 -6.39 5.37 2.45
CA SER A 104 -5.48 5.04 3.57
C SER A 104 -6.13 4.23 4.70
N LYS A 105 -7.47 4.26 4.83
CA LYS A 105 -8.22 3.48 5.81
C LYS A 105 -8.42 2.01 5.42
N GLU A 106 -8.15 1.66 4.16
CA GLU A 106 -8.39 0.30 3.67
C GLU A 106 -7.23 -0.62 4.07
N PRO A 107 -7.52 -1.85 4.52
CA PRO A 107 -6.49 -2.86 4.72
C PRO A 107 -5.67 -3.08 3.44
N TYR A 108 -4.35 -3.10 3.61
CA TYR A 108 -3.38 -3.28 2.54
C TYR A 108 -3.50 -2.25 1.40
N ALA A 109 -3.89 -1.00 1.72
CA ALA A 109 -3.98 0.09 0.75
C ALA A 109 -2.68 0.29 -0.05
N ALA A 110 -1.51 0.04 0.55
CA ALA A 110 -0.21 0.11 -0.13
C ALA A 110 -0.11 -0.89 -1.31
N VAL A 111 -0.66 -2.10 -1.16
CA VAL A 111 -0.73 -3.10 -2.25
C VAL A 111 -1.62 -2.59 -3.37
N ALA A 112 -2.79 -2.00 -3.02
CA ALA A 112 -3.71 -1.44 -4.01
C ALA A 112 -3.07 -0.29 -4.80
N ARG A 113 -2.35 0.62 -4.13
CA ARG A 113 -1.63 1.72 -4.79
C ARG A 113 -0.52 1.21 -5.71
N CYS A 114 0.25 0.22 -5.25
CA CYS A 114 1.28 -0.41 -6.06
C CYS A 114 0.67 -1.06 -7.32
N PHE A 115 -0.42 -1.81 -7.16
CA PHE A 115 -1.14 -2.45 -8.26
C PHE A 115 -1.67 -1.43 -9.29
N VAL A 116 -2.35 -0.37 -8.83
CA VAL A 116 -2.89 0.67 -9.72
C VAL A 116 -1.77 1.40 -10.47
N LYS A 117 -0.66 1.73 -9.79
CA LYS A 117 0.51 2.32 -10.44
C LYS A 117 1.10 1.40 -11.51
N GLN A 118 1.16 0.09 -11.27
CA GLN A 118 1.69 -0.86 -12.25
C GLN A 118 0.76 -1.04 -13.46
N LYS A 119 -0.55 -1.20 -13.24
CA LYS A 119 -1.53 -1.53 -14.28
C LYS A 119 -2.11 -0.35 -15.02
N LEU A 120 -2.40 0.74 -14.32
CA LEU A 120 -3.04 1.94 -14.88
C LEU A 120 -2.04 3.09 -15.08
N LYS A 121 -0.79 2.96 -14.62
CA LYS A 121 0.24 4.01 -14.69
C LYS A 121 -0.16 5.32 -14.00
N LEU A 122 -1.13 5.24 -13.08
CA LEU A 122 -1.60 6.36 -12.28
C LEU A 122 -0.99 6.29 -10.87
N SER A 123 -0.45 7.41 -10.39
CA SER A 123 -0.04 7.54 -9.00
C SER A 123 -1.25 7.82 -8.10
N TYR A 124 -1.13 7.56 -6.79
CA TYR A 124 -2.21 7.88 -5.85
C TYR A 124 -2.52 9.38 -5.81
N SER A 125 -1.52 10.25 -6.03
CA SER A 125 -1.74 11.70 -6.18
C SER A 125 -2.60 12.05 -7.40
N ASP A 126 -2.38 11.38 -8.54
CA ASP A 126 -3.17 11.60 -9.76
C ASP A 126 -4.62 11.20 -9.53
N LEU A 127 -4.84 10.06 -8.89
CA LEU A 127 -6.15 9.57 -8.49
C LEU A 127 -6.89 10.57 -7.58
N LEU A 128 -6.21 11.13 -6.58
CA LEU A 128 -6.79 12.16 -5.70
C LEU A 128 -7.08 13.46 -6.44
N ALA A 129 -6.30 13.82 -7.45
CA ALA A 129 -6.55 14.99 -8.29
C ALA A 129 -7.77 14.78 -9.20
N MET A 130 -7.90 13.59 -9.82
CA MET A 130 -9.04 13.24 -10.67
C MET A 130 -10.36 13.25 -9.89
N LYS A 131 -10.38 12.69 -8.68
CA LYS A 131 -11.55 12.73 -7.79
C LYS A 131 -11.95 14.15 -7.40
N ARG A 132 -10.97 15.01 -7.10
CA ARG A 132 -11.22 16.44 -6.77
C ARG A 132 -11.83 17.21 -7.94
N LYS A 133 -11.54 16.81 -9.17
CA LYS A 133 -12.06 17.41 -10.41
C LYS A 133 -13.41 16.82 -10.86
N GLY A 134 -13.98 15.85 -10.14
CA GLY A 134 -15.24 15.19 -10.52
C GLY A 134 -15.14 14.34 -11.78
N LEU A 135 -13.92 13.95 -12.19
CA LEU A 135 -13.69 13.12 -13.38
C LEU A 135 -14.01 11.63 -13.13
N ILE A 136 -14.21 11.27 -11.87
CA ILE A 136 -14.41 9.91 -11.31
C ILE A 136 -15.03 10.00 -9.90
#